data_AF-A0A150TIA9-F1
#
_entry.id   AF-A0A150TIA9-F1
#
_cell.length_a   1.000
_cell.length_b   1.000
_cell.length_c   1.000
_cell.angle_alpha   90.00
_cell.angle_beta   90.00
_cell.angle_gamma   90.00
#
_symmetry.space_group_name_H-M   'P 1'
#
loop_
_entity.id
_entity.type
_entity.pdbx_description
1 polymer ?
#
loop_
_entity_poly.entity_id
_entity_poly.type
_entity_poly.pdbx_seq_one_letter_code
_entity_poly.pdbx_strand_id
1 'polypeptide(L)'
;MPEAHASLLRAVEARRSARALFLLGDAATSLGEPAARRFYLEALLGDPFDAALASARDEAVRGLPDVARYEIEIEDEPAAWSAPVGIVTGVLLPPVGIAIALDEAGSGGAAASGGAPERPWSPAQGEALSMARRFVAALAAASSREARRSGEAVIEARRAMKRLAPSLFAAYMARGGGVLQGG
;
A
#
# COMPACT_ATOMS: atom_id res chain seq x y z
N MET A 1 -2.81 7.30 25.23
CA MET A 1 -4.09 7.72 24.61
C MET A 1 -4.95 6.51 24.23
N PRO A 2 -5.42 5.68 25.18
CA PRO A 2 -6.14 4.45 24.85
C PRO A 2 -7.59 4.67 24.40
N GLU A 3 -8.27 5.66 24.98
CA GLU A 3 -9.67 5.98 24.66
C GLU A 3 -9.85 6.51 23.23
N ALA A 4 -8.90 7.33 22.75
CA ALA A 4 -8.89 7.81 21.37
C ALA A 4 -8.71 6.65 20.37
N HIS A 5 -7.83 5.69 20.67
CA HIS A 5 -7.63 4.50 19.84
C HIS A 5 -8.91 3.65 19.76
N ALA A 6 -9.55 3.37 20.90
CA ALA A 6 -10.82 2.62 20.93
C ALA A 6 -11.97 3.35 20.22
N SER A 7 -12.01 4.69 20.27
CA SER A 7 -13.00 5.47 19.51
C SER A 7 -12.74 5.41 18.00
N LEU A 8 -11.47 5.45 17.58
CA LEU A 8 -11.09 5.38 16.16
C LEU A 8 -11.34 3.99 15.58
N LEU A 9 -11.10 2.92 16.34
CA LEU A 9 -11.45 1.56 15.93
C LEU A 9 -12.93 1.44 15.57
N ARG A 10 -13.82 1.93 16.46
CA ARG A 10 -15.26 1.96 16.20
C ARG A 10 -15.63 2.82 14.99
N ALA A 11 -14.94 3.93 14.77
CA ALA A 11 -15.16 4.77 13.60
C ALA A 11 -14.76 4.06 12.29
N VAL A 12 -13.64 3.34 12.28
CA VAL A 12 -13.18 2.53 11.13
C VAL A 12 -14.13 1.35 10.86
N GLU A 13 -14.68 0.72 11.91
CA GLU A 13 -15.70 -0.32 11.79
C GLU A 13 -17.01 0.21 11.19
N ALA A 14 -17.43 1.42 11.59
CA ALA A 14 -18.65 2.04 11.09
C ALA A 14 -18.49 2.58 9.66
N ARG A 15 -17.34 3.18 9.35
CA ARG A 15 -17.00 3.69 8.02
C ARG A 15 -15.49 3.64 7.79
N ARG A 16 -15.05 2.73 6.93
CA ARG A 16 -13.64 2.58 6.56
C ARG A 16 -13.25 3.67 5.56
N SER A 17 -12.72 4.79 6.04
CA SER A 17 -12.11 5.85 5.20
C SER A 17 -10.59 5.89 5.36
N ALA A 18 -9.87 6.38 4.35
CA ALA A 18 -8.43 6.54 4.40
C ALA A 18 -8.02 7.47 5.56
N ARG A 19 -8.71 8.61 5.74
CA ARG A 19 -8.52 9.50 6.89
C ARG A 19 -8.60 8.78 8.22
N ALA A 20 -9.64 7.97 8.44
CA ALA A 20 -9.82 7.26 9.70
C ALA A 20 -8.72 6.21 9.92
N LEU A 21 -8.26 5.55 8.85
CA LEU A 21 -7.15 4.60 8.88
C LEU A 21 -5.81 5.29 9.18
N PHE A 22 -5.54 6.47 8.62
CA PHE A 22 -4.35 7.27 8.97
C PHE A 22 -4.36 7.65 10.44
N LEU A 23 -5.47 8.19 10.95
CA LEU A 23 -5.60 8.56 12.36
C LEU A 23 -5.47 7.36 13.30
N LEU A 24 -6.00 6.20 12.89
CA LEU A 24 -5.83 4.96 13.64
C LEU A 24 -4.36 4.50 13.64
N GLY A 25 -3.67 4.62 12.50
CA GLY A 25 -2.23 4.41 12.39
C GLY A 25 -1.43 5.33 13.31
N ASP A 26 -1.78 6.62 13.38
CA ASP A 26 -1.12 7.60 14.25
C ASP A 26 -1.33 7.28 15.75
N ALA A 27 -2.56 6.89 16.12
CA ALA A 27 -2.88 6.47 17.47
C ALA A 27 -2.12 5.20 17.86
N ALA A 28 -2.12 4.18 17.00
CA ALA A 28 -1.39 2.93 17.20
C ALA A 28 0.14 3.17 17.29
N THR A 29 0.68 4.05 16.44
CA THR A 29 2.11 4.47 16.49
C THR A 29 2.45 5.11 17.83
N SER A 30 1.57 5.98 18.35
CA SER A 30 1.75 6.63 19.66
C SER A 30 1.73 5.66 20.83
N LEU A 31 1.08 4.50 20.66
CA LEU A 31 1.02 3.43 21.65
C LEU A 31 2.14 2.40 21.48
N GLY A 32 3.00 2.55 20.46
CA GLY A 32 4.05 1.60 20.15
C GLY A 32 3.53 0.27 19.60
N GLU A 33 2.32 0.25 19.04
CA GLU A 33 1.72 -0.99 18.54
C GLU A 33 2.39 -1.43 17.23
N PRO A 34 2.87 -2.69 17.14
CA PRO A 34 3.50 -3.22 15.92
C PRO A 34 2.57 -3.23 14.70
N ALA A 35 1.25 -3.23 14.93
CA ALA A 35 0.23 -3.26 13.89
C ALA A 35 0.00 -1.90 13.21
N ALA A 36 0.56 -0.79 13.71
CA ALA A 36 0.30 0.57 13.22
C ALA A 36 0.48 0.71 11.69
N ARG A 37 1.55 0.10 11.16
CA ARG A 37 1.90 0.14 9.73
C ARG A 37 0.90 -0.57 8.81
N ARG A 38 0.09 -1.48 9.34
CA ARG A 38 -1.02 -2.09 8.59
C ARG A 38 -2.10 -1.06 8.27
N PHE A 39 -2.43 -0.19 9.23
CA PHE A 39 -3.45 0.85 9.02
C PHE A 39 -3.01 1.87 7.97
N TYR A 40 -1.74 2.30 7.99
CA TYR A 40 -1.20 3.17 6.95
C TYR A 40 -1.21 2.52 5.57
N LEU A 41 -0.82 1.23 5.47
CA LEU A 41 -0.87 0.52 4.19
C LEU A 41 -2.29 0.48 3.62
N GLU A 42 -3.27 0.16 4.46
CA GLU A 42 -4.67 0.15 4.04
C GLU A 42 -5.19 1.54 3.65
N ALA A 43 -4.78 2.59 4.37
CA ALA A 43 -5.09 3.98 4.03
C ALA A 43 -4.53 4.36 2.66
N LEU A 44 -3.24 4.07 2.42
CA LEU A 44 -2.53 4.36 1.17
C LEU A 44 -3.08 3.58 -0.02
N LEU A 45 -3.52 2.33 0.20
CA LEU A 45 -4.21 1.57 -0.82
C LEU A 45 -5.59 2.15 -1.13
N GLY A 46 -6.26 2.76 -0.16
CA GLY A 46 -7.58 3.39 -0.32
C GLY A 46 -7.52 4.74 -1.02
N ASP A 47 -6.87 5.71 -0.40
CA ASP A 47 -6.68 7.08 -0.90
C ASP A 47 -5.31 7.62 -0.45
N PRO A 48 -4.27 7.51 -1.28
CA PRO A 48 -2.94 8.01 -0.94
C PRO A 48 -2.82 9.54 -1.08
N PHE A 49 -3.85 10.23 -1.59
CA PHE A 49 -3.87 11.67 -1.76
C PHE A 49 -4.49 12.39 -0.56
N ASP A 50 -4.97 11.65 0.45
CA ASP A 50 -5.50 12.22 1.67
C ASP A 50 -4.42 13.05 2.38
N ALA A 51 -4.78 14.29 2.78
CA ALA A 51 -3.88 15.21 3.46
C ALA A 51 -3.27 14.65 4.76
N ALA A 52 -3.90 13.63 5.37
CA ALA A 52 -3.39 12.97 6.56
C ALA A 52 -2.03 12.27 6.33
N LEU A 53 -1.70 11.88 5.09
CA LEU A 53 -0.38 11.32 4.78
C LEU A 53 0.75 12.30 5.12
N ALA A 54 0.59 13.58 4.77
CA ALA A 54 1.60 14.61 5.04
C ALA A 54 1.81 14.86 6.54
N SER A 55 0.82 14.51 7.37
CA SER A 55 0.88 14.62 8.84
C SER A 55 1.08 13.29 9.56
N ALA A 56 1.31 12.19 8.84
CA ALA A 56 1.44 10.86 9.44
C ALA A 56 2.56 10.87 10.49
N ARG A 57 2.28 10.23 11.63
CA ARG A 57 3.20 10.20 12.79
C ARG A 57 4.42 9.31 12.55
N ASP A 58 4.28 8.23 11.79
CA ASP A 58 5.42 7.41 11.37
C ASP A 58 6.18 8.17 10.26
N GLU A 59 7.35 8.70 10.59
CA GLU A 59 8.14 9.53 9.67
C GLU A 59 8.55 8.78 8.41
N ALA A 60 8.79 7.46 8.51
CA ALA A 60 9.14 6.64 7.37
C ALA A 60 7.95 6.49 6.41
N VAL A 61 6.71 6.46 6.94
CA VAL A 61 5.49 6.47 6.12
C VAL A 61 5.25 7.83 5.49
N ARG A 62 5.40 8.91 6.26
CA ARG A 62 5.27 10.29 5.78
C ARG A 62 6.23 10.60 4.63
N GLY A 63 7.44 10.05 4.66
CA GLY A 63 8.47 10.25 3.62
C GLY A 63 8.29 9.42 2.35
N LEU A 64 7.31 8.52 2.27
CA LEU A 64 7.15 7.63 1.11
C LEU A 64 6.94 8.35 -0.23
N PRO A 65 6.19 9.47 -0.32
CA PRO A 65 6.09 10.23 -1.56
C PRO A 65 7.45 10.79 -2.03
N ASP A 66 8.30 11.23 -1.10
CA ASP A 66 9.63 11.75 -1.42
C ASP A 66 10.56 10.62 -1.90
N VAL A 67 10.51 9.45 -1.24
CA VAL A 67 11.24 8.26 -1.69
C VAL A 67 10.78 7.85 -3.10
N ALA A 68 9.47 7.83 -3.35
CA ALA A 68 8.92 7.53 -4.66
C ALA A 68 9.47 8.48 -5.73
N ARG A 69 9.50 9.78 -5.43
CA ARG A 69 9.94 10.82 -6.37
C ARG A 69 11.45 10.85 -6.59
N TYR A 70 12.24 10.83 -5.52
CA TYR A 70 13.66 11.16 -5.57
C TYR A 70 14.59 9.94 -5.54
N GLU A 71 14.14 8.82 -4.97
CA GLU A 71 14.95 7.59 -4.92
C GLU A 71 14.53 6.57 -5.99
N ILE A 72 13.22 6.47 -6.26
CA ILE A 72 12.65 5.53 -7.24
C ILE A 72 12.36 6.21 -8.59
N GLU A 73 12.48 7.53 -8.67
CA GLU A 73 12.29 8.34 -9.89
C GLU A 73 10.88 8.20 -10.50
N ILE A 74 9.86 8.08 -9.64
CA ILE A 74 8.45 8.14 -10.06
C ILE A 74 8.00 9.59 -10.02
N GLU A 75 8.08 10.26 -11.17
CA GLU A 75 7.75 11.68 -11.29
C GLU A 75 6.23 11.94 -11.26
N ASP A 76 5.46 11.05 -11.89
CA ASP A 76 4.01 11.19 -12.02
C ASP A 76 3.30 10.65 -10.78
N GLU A 77 2.57 11.54 -10.10
CA GLU A 77 1.72 11.23 -8.94
C GLU A 77 2.41 10.31 -7.89
N PRO A 78 3.57 10.71 -7.32
CA PRO A 78 4.37 9.88 -6.43
C PRO A 78 3.61 9.38 -5.20
N ALA A 79 2.63 10.17 -4.73
CA ALA A 79 1.75 9.78 -3.64
C ALA A 79 1.05 8.45 -3.93
N ALA A 80 0.56 8.22 -5.16
CA ALA A 80 -0.11 6.99 -5.58
C ALA A 80 0.76 5.73 -5.37
N TRP A 81 2.07 5.89 -5.46
CA TRP A 81 3.05 4.82 -5.37
C TRP A 81 3.59 4.61 -3.95
N SER A 82 3.13 5.37 -2.97
CA SER A 82 3.60 5.26 -1.58
C SER A 82 3.43 3.86 -1.00
N ALA A 83 2.28 3.19 -1.25
CA ALA A 83 2.06 1.82 -0.77
C ALA A 83 3.08 0.81 -1.35
N PRO A 84 3.21 0.64 -2.68
CA PRO A 84 4.19 -0.29 -3.23
C PRO A 84 5.65 0.11 -2.92
N VAL A 85 5.97 1.40 -2.89
CA VAL A 85 7.30 1.89 -2.47
C VAL A 85 7.58 1.49 -1.03
N GLY A 86 6.62 1.70 -0.11
CA GLY A 86 6.76 1.33 1.29
C GLY A 86 6.94 -0.16 1.49
N ILE A 87 6.26 -1.01 0.70
CA ILE A 87 6.45 -2.46 0.76
C ILE A 87 7.85 -2.85 0.26
N VAL A 88 8.29 -2.29 -0.87
CA VAL A 88 9.59 -2.62 -1.48
C VAL A 88 10.76 -2.13 -0.63
N THR A 89 10.64 -0.94 -0.03
CA THR A 89 11.66 -0.36 0.87
C THR A 89 11.58 -0.93 2.28
N GLY A 90 10.54 -1.71 2.60
CA GLY A 90 10.35 -2.37 3.89
C GLY A 90 9.88 -1.45 5.01
N VAL A 91 9.42 -0.25 4.68
CA VAL A 91 8.69 0.62 5.60
C VAL A 91 7.35 -0.03 5.96
N LEU A 92 6.63 -0.55 4.97
CA LEU A 92 5.33 -1.19 5.13
C LEU A 92 5.45 -2.72 5.08
N LEU A 93 4.51 -3.38 5.74
CA LEU A 93 4.46 -4.84 5.77
C LEU A 93 4.01 -5.40 4.40
N PRO A 94 4.50 -6.58 3.99
CA PRO A 94 3.97 -7.27 2.82
C PRO A 94 2.46 -7.50 2.99
N PRO A 95 1.66 -7.40 1.93
CA PRO A 95 0.20 -7.43 2.02
C PRO A 95 -0.37 -8.86 2.17
N VAL A 96 0.22 -9.69 3.04
CA VAL A 96 -0.27 -11.04 3.32
C VAL A 96 -1.50 -10.96 4.23
N GLY A 97 -2.65 -11.43 3.76
CA GLY A 97 -3.90 -11.43 4.54
C GLY A 97 -4.58 -10.06 4.64
N ILE A 98 -4.14 -9.08 3.86
CA ILE A 98 -5.00 -7.95 3.49
C ILE A 98 -5.87 -8.49 2.37
N ALA A 99 -7.19 -8.50 2.55
CA ALA A 99 -8.12 -8.69 1.46
C ALA A 99 -7.96 -7.49 0.54
N ILE A 100 -6.96 -7.58 -0.34
CA ILE A 100 -6.70 -6.62 -1.39
C ILE A 100 -7.88 -6.80 -2.36
N ALA A 101 -9.02 -6.18 -2.04
CA ALA A 101 -10.18 -6.07 -2.93
C ALA A 101 -9.79 -5.11 -4.05
N LEU A 102 -8.91 -5.58 -4.92
CA LEU A 102 -8.60 -4.96 -6.20
C LEU A 102 -9.57 -5.56 -7.20
N ASP A 103 -10.47 -4.70 -7.68
CA ASP A 103 -11.59 -4.98 -8.59
C ASP A 103 -12.80 -5.75 -8.03
N GLU A 104 -13.72 -4.98 -7.45
CA GLU A 104 -15.17 -5.16 -7.64
C GLU A 104 -15.76 -3.80 -8.08
N ALA A 105 -15.18 -3.19 -9.12
CA ALA A 105 -15.77 -2.04 -9.81
C ALA A 105 -16.59 -2.47 -11.05
N GLY A 106 -16.81 -3.78 -11.24
CA GLY A 106 -17.42 -4.34 -12.45
C GLY A 106 -18.54 -5.36 -12.25
N SER A 107 -18.82 -5.83 -11.05
CA SER A 107 -19.92 -6.79 -10.82
C SER A 107 -20.67 -6.42 -9.54
N GLY A 108 -22.00 -6.40 -9.61
CA GLY A 108 -22.82 -6.12 -8.45
C GLY A 108 -22.66 -7.22 -7.41
N GLY A 109 -21.86 -6.97 -6.38
CA GLY A 109 -21.62 -7.96 -5.32
C GLY A 109 -20.92 -7.35 -4.11
N ALA A 110 -21.67 -6.64 -3.26
CA ALA A 110 -21.33 -6.28 -1.87
C ALA A 110 -19.84 -5.96 -1.59
N ALA A 111 -19.27 -4.99 -2.28
CA ALA A 111 -17.91 -4.52 -2.02
C ALA A 111 -17.87 -3.69 -0.72
N ALA A 112 -16.99 -4.08 0.20
CA ALA A 112 -16.74 -3.37 1.45
C ALA A 112 -16.46 -1.88 1.18
N SER A 113 -17.32 -1.03 1.74
CA SER A 113 -17.35 0.42 1.61
C SER A 113 -16.02 1.08 1.99
N GLY A 114 -15.11 1.22 1.02
CA GLY A 114 -14.10 2.25 1.05
C GLY A 114 -14.82 3.59 0.90
N GLY A 115 -14.81 4.42 1.93
CA GLY A 115 -15.41 5.74 1.86
C GLY A 115 -14.85 6.49 0.65
N ALA A 116 -15.74 6.95 -0.24
CA ALA A 116 -15.36 7.76 -1.39
C ALA A 116 -14.42 8.89 -0.95
N PRO A 117 -13.38 9.21 -1.75
CA PRO A 117 -12.44 10.27 -1.40
C PRO A 117 -13.22 11.57 -1.17
N GLU A 118 -12.77 12.39 -0.21
CA GLU A 118 -13.43 13.66 0.11
C GLU A 118 -13.50 14.60 -1.10
N ARG A 119 -12.60 14.41 -2.06
CA ARG A 119 -12.57 15.07 -3.37
C ARG A 119 -12.41 14.03 -4.49
N PRO A 120 -13.11 14.19 -5.63
CA PRO A 120 -12.87 13.34 -6.80
C PRO A 120 -11.41 13.44 -7.27
N TRP A 121 -10.78 12.29 -7.50
CA TRP A 121 -9.44 12.24 -8.08
C TRP A 121 -9.45 12.78 -9.52
N SER A 122 -8.32 13.36 -9.93
CA SER A 122 -8.08 13.63 -11.35
C SER A 122 -7.96 12.30 -12.12
N PRO A 123 -8.18 12.28 -13.45
CA PRO A 123 -7.95 11.08 -14.26
C PRO A 123 -6.54 10.50 -14.09
N ALA A 124 -5.51 11.36 -14.04
CA ALA A 124 -4.12 10.95 -13.84
C ALA A 124 -3.90 10.30 -12.47
N GLN A 125 -4.49 10.86 -11.41
CA GLN A 125 -4.45 10.28 -10.07
C GLN A 125 -5.11 8.91 -10.01
N GLY A 126 -6.28 8.77 -10.65
CA GLY A 126 -7.00 7.50 -10.74
C GLY A 126 -6.20 6.43 -11.49
N GLU A 127 -5.57 6.80 -12.60
CA GLU A 127 -4.72 5.90 -13.37
C GLU A 127 -3.47 5.47 -12.60
N ALA A 128 -2.76 6.42 -12.00
CA ALA A 128 -1.57 6.14 -11.19
C ALA A 128 -1.89 5.22 -10.00
N LEU A 129 -3.00 5.48 -9.29
CA LEU A 129 -3.44 4.63 -8.19
C LEU A 129 -3.82 3.22 -8.68
N SER A 130 -4.49 3.10 -9.82
CA SER A 130 -4.80 1.82 -10.44
C SER A 130 -3.54 1.03 -10.80
N MET A 131 -2.52 1.69 -11.37
CA MET A 131 -1.21 1.08 -11.66
C MET A 131 -0.49 0.62 -10.40
N ALA A 132 -0.40 1.48 -9.38
CA ALA A 132 0.24 1.17 -8.11
C ALA A 132 -0.42 -0.03 -7.41
N ARG A 133 -1.75 -0.08 -7.42
CA ARG A 133 -2.54 -1.20 -6.91
C ARG A 133 -2.26 -2.51 -7.65
N ARG A 134 -2.24 -2.49 -8.99
CA ARG A 134 -1.87 -3.66 -9.80
C ARG A 134 -0.44 -4.12 -9.52
N PHE A 135 0.49 -3.20 -9.24
CA PHE A 135 1.85 -3.55 -8.83
C PHE A 135 1.84 -4.30 -7.49
N VAL A 136 1.09 -3.81 -6.50
CA VAL A 136 0.93 -4.48 -5.19
C VAL A 136 0.33 -5.88 -5.35
N ALA A 137 -0.67 -6.04 -6.24
CA ALA A 137 -1.27 -7.34 -6.55
C ALA A 137 -0.22 -8.33 -7.11
N ALA A 138 0.57 -7.88 -8.10
CA ALA A 138 1.63 -8.69 -8.68
C ALA A 138 2.73 -9.03 -7.65
N LEU A 139 3.09 -8.09 -6.77
CA LEU A 139 4.03 -8.33 -5.68
C LEU A 139 3.51 -9.38 -4.70
N ALA A 140 2.23 -9.32 -4.34
CA ALA A 140 1.57 -10.30 -3.48
C ALA A 140 1.55 -11.70 -4.15
N ALA A 141 1.21 -11.76 -5.44
CA ALA A 141 1.21 -12.99 -6.22
C ALA A 141 2.60 -13.64 -6.26
N ALA A 142 3.65 -12.86 -6.59
CA ALA A 142 5.04 -13.32 -6.60
C ALA A 142 5.52 -13.85 -5.23
N SER A 143 4.95 -13.31 -4.14
CA SER A 143 5.32 -13.66 -2.78
C SER A 143 4.57 -14.88 -2.24
N SER A 144 3.50 -15.32 -2.91
CA SER A 144 2.63 -16.41 -2.47
C SER A 144 3.33 -17.78 -2.49
N ARG A 145 2.96 -18.67 -1.55
CA ARG A 145 3.50 -20.05 -1.51
C ARG A 145 3.10 -20.88 -2.73
N GLU A 146 1.97 -20.55 -3.33
CA GLU A 146 1.47 -21.22 -4.53
C GLU A 146 2.27 -20.83 -5.76
N ALA A 147 2.52 -19.53 -5.96
CA ALA A 147 3.35 -19.09 -7.08
C ALA A 147 4.76 -19.68 -7.01
N ARG A 148 5.36 -19.74 -5.80
CA ARG A 148 6.67 -20.36 -5.59
C ARG A 148 6.72 -21.85 -5.97
N ARG A 149 5.60 -22.57 -5.91
CA ARG A 149 5.50 -23.98 -6.31
C ARG A 149 5.42 -24.17 -7.83
N SER A 150 4.79 -23.22 -8.53
CA SER A 150 4.63 -23.26 -9.99
C SER A 150 5.83 -22.67 -10.73
N GLY A 151 6.55 -21.71 -10.15
CA GLY A 151 7.68 -21.00 -10.78
C GLY A 151 7.27 -20.05 -11.91
N GLU A 152 6.46 -20.53 -12.85
CA GLU A 152 5.86 -19.75 -13.94
C GLU A 152 5.04 -18.57 -13.41
N ALA A 153 4.20 -18.80 -12.39
CA ALA A 153 3.44 -17.74 -11.75
C ALA A 153 4.32 -16.62 -11.14
N VAL A 154 5.52 -16.96 -10.65
CA VAL A 154 6.49 -15.95 -10.16
C VAL A 154 7.07 -15.15 -11.32
N ILE A 155 7.38 -15.81 -12.44
CA ILE A 155 7.90 -15.17 -13.64
C ILE A 155 6.87 -14.18 -14.20
N GLU A 156 5.60 -14.59 -14.32
CA GLU A 156 4.53 -13.72 -14.82
C GLU A 156 4.28 -12.53 -13.89
N ALA A 157 4.25 -12.75 -12.58
CA ALA A 157 4.12 -11.66 -11.62
C ALA A 157 5.29 -10.66 -11.71
N ARG A 158 6.53 -11.14 -11.88
CA ARG A 158 7.70 -10.27 -12.10
C ARG A 158 7.63 -9.52 -13.42
N ARG A 159 7.17 -10.15 -14.50
CA ARG A 159 6.93 -9.49 -15.80
C ARG A 159 5.88 -8.39 -15.67
N ALA A 160 4.81 -8.62 -14.90
CA ALA A 160 3.80 -7.61 -14.62
C ALA A 160 4.38 -6.42 -13.85
N MET A 161 5.12 -6.67 -12.74
CA MET A 161 5.78 -5.61 -11.98
C MET A 161 6.74 -4.78 -12.84
N LYS A 162 7.59 -5.45 -13.64
CA LYS A 162 8.54 -4.78 -14.54
C LYS A 162 7.85 -3.88 -15.58
N ARG A 163 6.68 -4.29 -16.11
CA ARG A 163 5.91 -3.48 -17.07
C ARG A 163 5.26 -2.26 -16.42
N LEU A 164 4.84 -2.37 -15.17
CA LEU A 164 4.12 -1.31 -14.46
C LEU A 164 5.06 -0.22 -13.93
N ALA A 165 6.17 -0.61 -13.31
CA ALA A 165 7.19 0.32 -12.80
C ALA A 165 8.58 -0.32 -12.83
N PRO A 166 9.34 -0.11 -13.91
CA PRO A 166 10.68 -0.70 -14.07
C PRO A 166 11.65 -0.33 -12.94
N SER A 167 11.69 0.94 -12.52
CA SER A 167 12.58 1.43 -11.46
C SER A 167 12.26 0.79 -10.10
N LEU A 168 10.98 0.77 -9.72
CA LEU A 168 10.53 0.12 -8.49
C LEU A 168 10.76 -1.39 -8.51
N PHE A 169 10.59 -2.05 -9.67
CA PHE A 169 10.92 -3.46 -9.82
C PHE A 169 12.43 -3.72 -9.66
N ALA A 170 13.29 -2.84 -10.18
CA ALA A 170 14.73 -2.94 -9.97
C ALA A 170 15.10 -2.85 -8.49
N ALA A 171 14.51 -1.90 -7.75
CA ALA A 171 14.67 -1.77 -6.30
C ALA A 171 14.20 -3.03 -5.55
N TYR A 172 13.05 -3.59 -5.93
CA TYR A 172 12.55 -4.85 -5.40
C TYR A 172 13.53 -6.02 -5.61
N MET A 173 14.09 -6.16 -6.82
CA MET A 173 15.05 -7.22 -7.13
C MET A 173 16.37 -7.05 -6.38
N ALA A 174 16.87 -5.82 -6.24
CA ALA A 174 18.10 -5.53 -5.49
C ALA A 174 17.97 -5.97 -4.02
N ARG A 175 16.80 -5.75 -3.41
CA ARG A 175 16.52 -6.18 -2.04
C ARG A 175 16.29 -7.70 -1.93
N GLY A 176 15.59 -8.31 -2.89
CA GLY A 176 15.34 -9.75 -2.93
C GLY A 176 16.60 -10.59 -3.16
N GLY A 177 17.65 -10.00 -3.75
CA GLY A 177 18.96 -10.64 -3.93
C GLY A 177 19.69 -10.98 -2.64
N GLY A 178 19.33 -10.34 -1.51
CA GLY A 178 19.93 -10.62 -0.19
C GLY A 178 19.31 -11.80 0.59
N VAL A 179 18.14 -12.30 0.18
CA VAL A 179 17.41 -13.35 0.92
C VAL A 179 17.71 -14.76 0.38
N LEU A 180 18.43 -14.87 -0.73
CA LEU A 180 18.83 -16.16 -1.33
C LEU A 180 20.29 -16.56 -1.01
N GLN A 181 20.96 -15.89 -0.05
CA GLN A 181 22.32 -16.22 0.39
C GLN A 181 22.45 -16.65 1.86
N GLY A 182 21.36 -16.80 2.61
CA GLY A 182 21.41 -17.26 4.00
C GLY A 182 20.17 -18.05 4.37
N GLY A 183 20.28 -19.38 4.32
CA GLY A 183 19.24 -20.33 4.72
C GLY A 183 19.56 -21.74 4.23
#